data_AF-A0A955X9L1-F1
#
_entry.id   AF-A0A955X9L1-F1
#
_cell.length_a   1.000
_cell.length_b   1.000
_cell.length_c   1.000
_cell.angle_alpha   90.00
_cell.angle_beta   90.00
_cell.angle_gamma   90.00
#
_symmetry.space_group_name_H-M   'P 1'
#
loop_
_entity.id
_entity.type
_entity.pdbx_description
1 polymer ?
#
loop_
_entity_poly.entity_id
_entity_poly.type
_entity_poly.pdbx_seq_one_letter_code
_entity_poly.pdbx_strand_id
1 'polypeptide(L)'
;MLELPDTLPIRAFRLQASYTAARLSALEETRHLADDFSEAADKMAVLEGEEAQLAVRRMQTQAAVETADDAWDDVMLAFRARLLERAAHDTEAEIYRRYFADIPSNVTSLSYAAEILISKDLEAQLAHEDDPELSAFAARLADKRAGLEAIIRERTQLEVEEARFANRVALAKQVTNKLRRILFASLEEVQIARGRDRAWCARFYFTHNDVLAALDQDGVEAEHEEIELIET
;
A
#
# COMPACT_ATOMS: atom_id res chain seq x y z
N MET A 1 11.48 27.68 9.06
CA MET A 1 10.25 26.92 8.74
C MET A 1 9.73 26.25 10.01
N LEU A 2 8.51 26.59 10.47
CA LEU A 2 7.96 26.08 11.75
C LEU A 2 7.24 24.74 11.59
N GLU A 3 6.85 24.37 10.37
CA GLU A 3 6.20 23.10 10.04
C GLU A 3 7.16 22.16 9.33
N LEU A 4 6.95 20.87 9.51
CA LEU A 4 7.53 19.84 8.68
C LEU A 4 6.66 19.66 7.43
N PRO A 5 7.26 19.50 6.23
CA PRO A 5 6.51 19.17 5.02
C PRO A 5 5.73 17.87 5.21
N ASP A 6 4.47 17.84 4.78
CA ASP A 6 3.62 16.66 4.86
C ASP A 6 4.14 15.49 4.00
N THR A 7 5.01 15.77 3.03
CA THR A 7 5.69 14.80 2.16
C THR A 7 6.72 13.96 2.90
N LEU A 8 7.19 14.37 4.08
CA LEU A 8 8.17 13.60 4.85
C LEU A 8 7.56 12.28 5.37
N PRO A 9 8.36 11.21 5.50
CA PRO A 9 7.89 9.93 6.00
C PRO A 9 7.47 10.01 7.48
N ILE A 10 6.62 9.08 7.94
CA ILE A 10 6.14 9.01 9.33
C ILE A 10 7.31 8.98 10.31
N ARG A 11 8.36 8.20 9.96
CA ARG A 11 9.59 8.09 10.75
C ARG A 11 10.27 9.44 11.00
N ALA A 12 10.27 10.35 10.04
CA ALA A 12 10.86 11.68 10.22
C ALA A 12 10.08 12.51 11.26
N PHE A 13 8.74 12.46 11.22
CA PHE A 13 7.89 13.11 12.22
C PHE A 13 8.09 12.49 13.61
N ARG A 14 8.20 11.16 13.72
CA ARG A 14 8.49 10.47 14.98
C ARG A 14 9.81 10.93 15.58
N LEU A 15 10.89 10.83 14.80
CA LEU A 15 12.24 11.15 15.29
C LEU A 15 12.36 12.62 15.69
N GLN A 16 11.73 13.53 14.92
CA GLN A 16 11.65 14.94 15.29
C GLN A 16 10.88 15.14 16.60
N ALA A 17 9.77 14.44 16.81
CA ALA A 17 9.01 14.51 18.05
C ALA A 17 9.82 14.00 19.25
N SER A 18 10.46 12.82 19.14
CA SER A 18 11.33 12.27 20.19
C SER A 18 12.49 13.19 20.53
N TYR A 19 13.17 13.74 19.53
CA TYR A 19 14.28 14.67 19.73
C TYR A 19 13.80 15.96 20.43
N THR A 20 12.63 16.46 20.03
CA THR A 20 12.03 17.66 20.64
C THR A 20 11.69 17.41 22.11
N ALA A 21 11.04 16.28 22.43
CA ALA A 21 10.74 15.87 23.80
C ALA A 21 12.01 15.79 24.67
N ALA A 22 13.07 15.15 24.17
CA ALA A 22 14.33 15.03 24.89
C ALA A 22 14.95 16.41 25.22
N ARG A 23 14.89 17.36 24.28
CA ARG A 23 15.40 18.73 24.52
C ARG A 23 14.55 19.52 25.52
N LEU A 24 13.23 19.38 25.48
CA LEU A 24 12.33 20.10 26.37
C LEU A 24 12.35 19.56 27.80
N SER A 25 12.63 18.26 27.97
CA SER A 25 12.73 17.64 29.28
C SER A 25 13.81 18.28 30.17
N ALA A 26 14.81 18.91 29.56
CA ALA A 26 15.89 19.61 30.24
C ALA A 26 15.48 20.94 30.89
N LEU A 27 14.34 21.52 30.53
CA LEU A 27 13.82 22.77 31.08
C LEU A 27 12.51 22.50 31.82
N GLU A 28 12.45 22.87 33.09
CA GLU A 28 11.29 22.60 33.95
C GLU A 28 10.00 23.23 33.40
N GLU A 29 10.09 24.44 32.85
CA GLU A 29 8.95 25.16 32.28
C GLU A 29 8.35 24.52 31.03
N THR A 30 9.10 23.65 30.33
CA THR A 30 8.66 23.02 29.08
C THR A 30 8.40 21.52 29.21
N ARG A 31 8.44 20.96 30.43
CA ARG A 31 8.25 19.51 30.64
C ARG A 31 6.89 19.00 30.16
N HIS A 32 5.81 19.76 30.39
CA HIS A 32 4.47 19.37 29.92
C HIS A 32 4.44 19.20 28.39
N LEU A 33 5.11 20.08 27.64
CA LEU A 33 5.24 19.93 26.19
C LEU A 33 6.18 18.78 25.80
N ALA A 34 7.18 18.47 26.63
CA ALA A 34 8.03 17.30 26.41
C ALA A 34 7.20 16.01 26.44
N ASP A 35 6.27 15.91 27.39
CA ASP A 35 5.35 14.77 27.51
C ASP A 35 4.42 14.67 26.28
N ASP A 36 3.84 15.80 25.84
CA ASP A 36 3.01 15.84 24.63
C ASP A 36 3.76 15.38 23.36
N PHE A 37 5.02 15.81 23.20
CA PHE A 37 5.86 15.38 22.09
C PHE A 37 6.28 13.91 22.21
N SER A 38 6.50 13.40 23.42
CA SER A 38 6.78 11.98 23.65
C SER A 38 5.57 11.13 23.26
N GLU A 39 4.37 11.52 23.69
CA GLU A 39 3.13 10.82 23.33
C GLU A 39 2.89 10.84 21.81
N ALA A 40 3.16 11.99 21.16
CA ALA A 40 3.09 12.08 19.70
C ALA A 40 4.09 11.13 19.01
N ALA A 41 5.31 11.01 19.53
CA ALA A 41 6.31 10.10 19.00
C ALA A 41 5.88 8.63 19.16
N ASP A 42 5.34 8.25 20.31
CA ASP A 42 4.85 6.89 20.58
C ASP A 42 3.70 6.51 19.64
N LYS A 43 2.75 7.44 19.43
CA LYS A 43 1.65 7.26 18.47
C LYS A 43 2.17 7.10 17.03
N MET A 44 3.19 7.86 16.64
CA MET A 44 3.82 7.70 15.33
C MET A 44 4.57 6.37 15.20
N ALA A 45 5.17 5.86 16.27
CA ALA A 45 5.82 4.55 16.28
C ALA A 45 4.83 3.41 16.03
N VAL A 46 3.63 3.50 16.63
CA VAL A 46 2.55 2.55 16.35
C VAL A 46 2.14 2.61 14.87
N LEU A 47 1.98 3.81 14.31
CA LEU A 47 1.63 3.98 12.89
C LEU A 47 2.73 3.47 11.95
N GLU A 48 4.01 3.66 12.29
CA GLU A 48 5.15 3.10 11.52
C GLU A 48 5.13 1.57 11.53
N GLY A 49 4.79 0.94 12.66
CA GLY A 49 4.61 -0.52 12.73
C GLY A 49 3.43 -1.01 11.89
N GLU A 50 2.30 -0.30 11.91
CA GLU A 50 1.14 -0.60 11.06
C GLU A 50 1.47 -0.42 9.57
N GLU A 51 2.25 0.58 9.18
CA GLU A 51 2.71 0.80 7.79
C GLU A 51 3.48 -0.40 7.26
N ALA A 52 4.42 -0.93 8.05
CA ALA A 52 5.21 -2.10 7.69
C ALA A 52 4.32 -3.35 7.51
N GLN A 53 3.33 -3.55 8.38
CA GLN A 53 2.37 -4.65 8.27
C GLN A 53 1.49 -4.53 7.03
N LEU A 54 1.00 -3.32 6.73
CA LEU A 54 0.21 -3.05 5.52
C LEU A 54 1.04 -3.29 4.26
N ALA A 55 2.33 -2.91 4.25
CA ALA A 55 3.22 -3.16 3.12
C ALA A 55 3.40 -4.66 2.84
N VAL A 56 3.59 -5.47 3.88
CA VAL A 56 3.67 -6.94 3.75
C VAL A 56 2.36 -7.51 3.22
N ARG A 57 1.21 -7.09 3.78
CA ARG A 57 -0.10 -7.54 3.32
C ARG A 57 -0.36 -7.16 1.86
N ARG A 58 0.02 -5.95 1.44
CA ARG A 58 -0.07 -5.50 0.05
C ARG A 58 0.69 -6.43 -0.89
N MET A 59 1.93 -6.76 -0.55
CA MET A 59 2.74 -7.68 -1.36
C MET A 59 2.10 -9.08 -1.43
N GLN A 60 1.62 -9.60 -0.29
CA GLN A 60 0.98 -10.91 -0.22
C GLN A 60 -0.32 -10.96 -1.03
N THR A 61 -1.19 -9.96 -0.87
CA THR A 61 -2.45 -9.87 -1.61
C THR A 61 -2.19 -9.70 -3.10
N GLN A 62 -1.21 -8.90 -3.52
CA GLN A 62 -0.85 -8.75 -4.93
C GLN A 62 -0.35 -10.07 -5.53
N ALA A 63 0.55 -10.78 -4.86
CA ALA A 63 1.02 -12.08 -5.31
C ALA A 63 -0.11 -13.12 -5.37
N ALA A 64 -1.05 -13.08 -4.43
CA ALA A 64 -2.22 -13.95 -4.44
C ALA A 64 -3.16 -13.64 -5.62
N VAL A 65 -3.35 -12.37 -5.97
CA VAL A 65 -4.13 -11.96 -7.15
C VAL A 65 -3.49 -12.54 -8.41
N GLU A 66 -2.19 -12.31 -8.60
CA GLU A 66 -1.45 -12.80 -9.78
C GLU A 66 -1.52 -14.33 -9.89
N THR A 67 -1.33 -15.04 -8.77
CA THR A 67 -1.43 -16.51 -8.76
C THR A 67 -2.83 -17.01 -9.10
N ALA A 68 -3.87 -16.32 -8.64
CA ALA A 68 -5.26 -16.70 -8.91
C ALA A 68 -5.66 -16.39 -10.35
N ASP A 69 -5.14 -15.30 -10.90
CA ASP A 69 -5.29 -14.88 -12.29
C ASP A 69 -4.64 -15.90 -13.24
N ASP A 70 -3.37 -16.24 -13.00
CA ASP A 70 -2.65 -17.28 -13.77
C ASP A 70 -3.41 -18.62 -13.74
N ALA A 71 -3.89 -19.03 -12.56
CA ALA A 71 -4.64 -20.28 -12.41
C ALA A 71 -5.99 -20.25 -13.15
N TRP A 72 -6.60 -19.08 -13.30
CA TRP A 72 -7.81 -18.88 -14.07
C TRP A 72 -7.53 -18.91 -15.57
N ASP A 73 -6.50 -18.20 -16.02
CA ASP A 73 -6.03 -18.16 -17.40
C ASP A 73 -5.67 -19.56 -17.90
N ASP A 74 -4.95 -20.36 -17.10
CA ASP A 74 -4.61 -21.75 -17.42
C ASP A 74 -5.85 -22.61 -17.68
N VAL A 75 -6.89 -22.44 -16.87
CA VAL A 75 -8.16 -23.16 -17.02
C VAL A 75 -8.86 -22.73 -18.32
N MET A 76 -8.91 -21.44 -18.60
CA MET A 76 -9.52 -20.90 -19.82
C MET A 76 -8.76 -21.31 -21.10
N LEU A 77 -7.42 -21.30 -21.05
CA LEU A 77 -6.57 -21.73 -22.15
C LEU A 77 -6.71 -23.24 -22.41
N ALA A 78 -6.75 -24.06 -21.36
CA ALA A 78 -6.98 -25.50 -21.48
C ALA A 78 -8.34 -25.80 -22.11
N PHE A 79 -9.38 -25.04 -21.74
CA PHE A 79 -10.71 -25.17 -22.33
C PHE A 79 -10.74 -24.81 -23.81
N ARG A 80 -10.15 -23.67 -24.15
CA ARG A 80 -10.03 -23.23 -25.54
C ARG A 80 -9.32 -24.26 -26.39
N ALA A 81 -8.18 -24.78 -25.93
CA ALA A 81 -7.43 -25.82 -26.62
C ALA A 81 -8.29 -27.07 -26.84
N ARG A 82 -9.03 -27.49 -25.81
CA ARG A 82 -9.88 -28.68 -25.88
C ARG A 82 -11.06 -28.53 -26.83
N LEU A 83 -11.70 -27.36 -26.86
CA LEU A 83 -12.76 -27.08 -27.83
C LEU A 83 -12.23 -27.03 -29.26
N LEU A 84 -11.04 -26.48 -29.48
CA LEU A 84 -10.40 -26.50 -30.80
C LEU A 84 -10.13 -27.93 -31.27
N GLU A 85 -9.62 -28.81 -30.40
CA GLU A 85 -9.43 -30.23 -30.76
C GLU A 85 -10.75 -30.88 -31.18
N ARG A 86 -11.84 -30.64 -30.44
CA ARG A 86 -13.18 -31.16 -30.76
C ARG A 86 -13.74 -30.56 -32.05
N ALA A 87 -13.37 -29.33 -32.37
CA ALA A 87 -13.68 -28.65 -33.61
C ALA A 87 -12.75 -29.01 -34.77
N ALA A 88 -11.85 -30.01 -34.63
CA ALA A 88 -10.83 -30.34 -35.62
C ALA A 88 -9.97 -29.12 -36.03
N HIS A 89 -9.69 -28.25 -35.07
CA HIS A 89 -8.99 -26.98 -35.18
C HIS A 89 -9.68 -25.92 -36.06
N ASP A 90 -10.98 -26.05 -36.30
CA ASP A 90 -11.78 -25.06 -37.00
C ASP A 90 -12.45 -24.07 -36.02
N THR A 91 -12.03 -22.80 -36.03
CA THR A 91 -12.63 -21.75 -35.21
C THR A 91 -14.03 -21.34 -35.67
N GLU A 92 -14.43 -21.71 -36.89
CA GLU A 92 -15.79 -21.47 -37.40
C GLU A 92 -16.77 -22.57 -37.01
N ALA A 93 -16.28 -23.69 -36.47
CA ALA A 93 -17.13 -24.78 -36.01
C ALA A 93 -18.13 -24.30 -34.95
N GLU A 94 -19.37 -24.78 -35.07
CA GLU A 94 -20.47 -24.37 -34.18
C GLU A 94 -20.12 -24.55 -32.70
N ILE A 95 -19.46 -25.66 -32.36
CA ILE A 95 -19.06 -25.97 -30.97
C ILE A 95 -18.05 -24.97 -30.40
N TYR A 96 -17.15 -24.43 -31.22
CA TYR A 96 -16.17 -23.44 -30.79
C TYR A 96 -16.83 -22.04 -30.71
N ARG A 97 -17.58 -21.66 -31.74
CA ARG A 97 -18.30 -20.38 -31.79
C ARG A 97 -19.31 -20.24 -30.67
N ARG A 98 -19.99 -21.32 -30.26
CA ARG A 98 -20.99 -21.29 -29.19
C ARG A 98 -20.44 -20.68 -27.89
N TYR A 99 -19.19 -20.94 -27.54
CA TYR A 99 -18.60 -20.46 -26.28
C TYR A 99 -17.64 -19.29 -26.46
N PHE A 100 -17.06 -19.09 -27.65
CA PHE A 100 -16.02 -18.08 -27.88
C PHE A 100 -16.36 -17.03 -28.96
N ALA A 101 -17.56 -17.05 -29.57
CA ALA A 101 -17.92 -16.06 -30.59
C ALA A 101 -18.03 -14.63 -30.04
N ASP A 102 -18.49 -14.49 -28.80
CA ASP A 102 -18.69 -13.19 -28.13
C ASP A 102 -17.59 -12.85 -27.12
N ILE A 103 -16.62 -13.74 -26.96
CA ILE A 103 -15.49 -13.56 -26.05
C ILE A 103 -14.34 -12.92 -26.86
N PRO A 104 -13.84 -11.73 -26.47
CA PRO A 104 -12.70 -11.12 -27.15
C PRO A 104 -11.52 -12.08 -27.20
N SER A 105 -10.79 -12.15 -28.32
CA SER A 105 -9.61 -13.04 -28.46
C SER A 105 -8.52 -12.80 -27.40
N ASN A 106 -8.57 -11.65 -26.72
CA ASN A 106 -7.63 -11.19 -25.70
C ASN A 106 -8.28 -11.23 -24.30
N VAL A 107 -8.89 -12.36 -23.94
CA VAL A 107 -9.47 -12.58 -22.60
C VAL A 107 -8.45 -12.30 -21.50
N THR A 108 -7.18 -12.60 -21.75
CA THR A 108 -6.02 -12.41 -20.85
C THR A 108 -5.60 -10.94 -20.68
N SER A 109 -6.45 -9.98 -21.07
CA SER A 109 -6.16 -8.54 -20.99
C SER A 109 -7.33 -7.75 -20.39
N LEU A 110 -8.28 -8.45 -19.77
CA LEU A 110 -9.48 -7.88 -19.20
C LEU A 110 -9.23 -7.43 -17.76
N SER A 111 -10.12 -6.60 -17.23
CA SER A 111 -10.12 -6.35 -15.78
C SER A 111 -10.63 -7.60 -15.07
N TYR A 112 -10.14 -7.89 -13.86
CA TYR A 112 -10.63 -9.01 -13.04
C TYR A 112 -12.17 -9.06 -12.87
N ALA A 113 -12.83 -7.90 -12.81
CA ALA A 113 -14.28 -7.83 -12.74
C ALA A 113 -14.97 -8.40 -14.00
N ALA A 114 -14.37 -8.21 -15.17
CA ALA A 114 -14.87 -8.74 -16.43
C ALA A 114 -14.60 -10.25 -16.54
N GLU A 115 -13.44 -10.74 -16.10
CA GLU A 115 -13.14 -12.18 -16.05
C GLU A 115 -14.10 -12.95 -15.14
N ILE A 116 -14.43 -12.39 -13.97
CA ILE A 116 -15.43 -12.96 -13.07
C ILE A 116 -16.81 -13.03 -13.75
N LEU A 117 -17.22 -11.98 -14.47
CA LEU A 117 -18.51 -11.96 -15.17
C LEU A 117 -18.54 -12.99 -16.30
N ILE A 118 -17.53 -13.01 -17.16
CA ILE A 118 -17.39 -13.98 -18.26
C ILE A 118 -17.42 -15.41 -17.71
N SER A 119 -16.72 -15.65 -16.60
CA SER A 119 -16.69 -16.96 -15.97
C SER A 119 -18.06 -17.39 -15.47
N LYS A 120 -18.83 -16.50 -14.83
CA LYS A 120 -20.19 -16.80 -14.37
C LYS A 120 -21.13 -17.13 -15.52
N ASP A 121 -21.02 -16.37 -16.61
CA ASP A 121 -21.84 -16.60 -17.80
C ASP A 121 -21.47 -17.93 -18.48
N LEU A 122 -20.17 -18.23 -18.60
CA LEU A 122 -19.69 -19.48 -19.17
C LEU A 122 -20.04 -20.69 -18.30
N GLU A 123 -19.88 -20.59 -16.98
CA GLU A 123 -20.33 -21.60 -16.01
C GLU A 123 -21.81 -21.93 -16.19
N ALA A 124 -22.66 -20.91 -16.32
CA ALA A 124 -24.09 -21.08 -16.51
C ALA A 124 -24.42 -21.77 -17.84
N GLN A 125 -23.75 -21.38 -18.94
CA GLN A 125 -23.93 -22.02 -20.24
C GLN A 125 -23.54 -23.50 -20.21
N LEU A 126 -22.41 -23.82 -19.57
CA LEU A 126 -21.89 -25.19 -19.49
C LEU A 126 -22.68 -26.09 -18.54
N ALA A 127 -23.32 -25.53 -17.51
CA ALA A 127 -24.17 -26.27 -16.58
C ALA A 127 -25.42 -26.88 -17.25
N HIS A 128 -25.79 -26.39 -18.43
CA HIS A 128 -26.93 -26.87 -19.22
C HIS A 128 -26.55 -27.86 -20.33
N GLU A 129 -25.26 -28.21 -20.45
CA GLU A 129 -24.77 -29.15 -21.45
C GLU A 129 -24.80 -30.59 -20.91
N ASP A 130 -25.25 -31.55 -21.74
CA ASP A 130 -25.30 -32.98 -21.39
C ASP A 130 -23.91 -33.66 -21.43
N ASP A 131 -22.87 -32.92 -21.80
CA ASP A 131 -21.51 -33.45 -21.92
C ASP A 131 -20.80 -33.45 -20.55
N PRO A 132 -20.40 -34.63 -20.02
CA PRO A 132 -19.74 -34.73 -18.73
C PRO A 132 -18.38 -34.01 -18.70
N GLU A 133 -17.70 -33.87 -19.84
CA GLU A 133 -16.43 -33.17 -19.95
C GLU A 133 -16.60 -31.65 -19.82
N LEU A 134 -17.66 -31.10 -20.42
CA LEU A 134 -18.01 -29.67 -20.30
C LEU A 134 -18.51 -29.34 -18.89
N SER A 135 -19.29 -30.23 -18.28
CA SER A 135 -19.71 -30.11 -16.88
C SER A 135 -18.52 -30.13 -15.91
N ALA A 136 -17.56 -31.03 -16.12
CA ALA A 136 -16.34 -31.08 -15.32
C ALA A 136 -15.44 -29.84 -15.52
N PHE A 137 -15.46 -29.24 -16.72
CA PHE A 137 -14.81 -27.95 -16.95
C PHE A 137 -15.49 -26.81 -16.18
N ALA A 138 -16.83 -26.71 -16.22
CA ALA A 138 -17.57 -25.71 -15.47
C ALA A 138 -17.26 -25.75 -13.97
N ALA A 139 -17.14 -26.95 -13.39
CA ALA A 139 -16.77 -27.12 -11.98
C ALA A 139 -15.35 -26.60 -11.67
N ARG A 140 -14.38 -26.83 -12.57
CA ARG A 140 -13.01 -26.32 -12.41
C ARG A 140 -12.94 -24.80 -12.56
N LEU A 141 -13.66 -24.25 -13.52
CA LEU A 141 -13.77 -22.80 -13.73
C LEU A 141 -14.39 -22.12 -12.50
N ALA A 142 -15.47 -22.70 -11.95
CA ALA A 142 -16.13 -22.19 -10.76
C ALA A 142 -15.21 -22.18 -9.52
N ASP A 143 -14.37 -23.21 -9.35
CA ASP A 143 -13.36 -23.27 -8.27
C ASP A 143 -12.34 -22.13 -8.40
N LYS A 144 -11.76 -21.92 -9.60
CA LYS A 144 -10.77 -20.86 -9.82
C LYS A 144 -11.36 -19.47 -9.73
N ARG A 145 -12.53 -19.24 -10.33
CA ARG A 145 -13.28 -17.99 -10.19
C ARG A 145 -13.60 -17.68 -8.73
N ALA A 146 -14.02 -18.67 -7.94
CA ALA A 146 -14.32 -18.45 -6.52
C ALA A 146 -13.07 -18.01 -5.73
N GLY A 147 -11.92 -18.60 -6.03
CA GLY A 147 -10.62 -18.17 -5.47
C GLY A 147 -10.29 -16.73 -5.84
N LEU A 148 -10.36 -16.39 -7.14
CA LEU A 148 -10.11 -15.04 -7.65
C LEU A 148 -11.06 -14.00 -7.02
N GLU A 149 -12.36 -14.30 -6.94
CA GLU A 149 -13.36 -13.41 -6.35
C GLU A 149 -13.11 -13.17 -4.85
N ALA A 150 -12.67 -14.19 -4.10
CA ALA A 150 -12.32 -14.02 -2.69
C ALA A 150 -11.12 -13.09 -2.50
N ILE A 151 -10.07 -13.26 -3.32
CA ILE A 151 -8.85 -12.47 -3.24
C ILE A 151 -9.08 -11.01 -3.65
N ILE A 152 -9.93 -10.76 -4.66
CA ILE A 152 -10.29 -9.39 -5.06
C ILE A 152 -11.05 -8.68 -3.94
N ARG A 153 -11.96 -9.38 -3.24
CA ARG A 153 -12.64 -8.81 -2.08
C ARG A 153 -11.65 -8.44 -0.98
N GLU A 154 -10.66 -9.29 -0.72
CA GLU A 154 -9.59 -9.00 0.24
C GLU A 154 -8.76 -7.77 -0.19
N ARG A 155 -8.40 -7.68 -1.47
CA ARG A 155 -7.71 -6.50 -2.03
C ARG A 155 -8.52 -5.23 -1.85
N THR A 156 -9.82 -5.24 -2.18
CA THR A 156 -10.68 -4.06 -1.97
C THR A 156 -10.79 -3.69 -0.49
N GLN A 157 -10.84 -4.67 0.41
CA GLN A 157 -10.82 -4.39 1.85
C GLN A 157 -9.50 -3.75 2.28
N LEU A 158 -8.37 -4.25 1.77
CA LEU A 158 -7.05 -3.68 2.05
C LEU A 158 -6.95 -2.23 1.56
N GLU A 159 -7.45 -1.90 0.37
CA GLU A 159 -7.49 -0.53 -0.15
C GLU A 159 -8.26 0.43 0.78
N VAL A 160 -9.38 -0.02 1.36
CA VAL A 160 -10.14 0.75 2.35
C VAL A 160 -9.35 0.92 3.65
N GLU A 161 -8.66 -0.12 4.10
CA GLU A 161 -7.80 -0.08 5.29
C GLU A 161 -6.62 0.90 5.09
N GLU A 162 -5.99 0.88 3.92
CA GLU A 162 -4.91 1.80 3.55
C GLU A 162 -5.39 3.25 3.50
N ALA A 163 -6.56 3.52 2.95
CA ALA A 163 -7.14 4.87 2.95
C ALA A 163 -7.41 5.37 4.38
N ARG A 164 -7.91 4.50 5.26
CA ARG A 164 -8.11 4.83 6.69
C ARG A 164 -6.79 5.07 7.39
N PHE A 165 -5.76 4.28 7.09
CA PHE A 165 -4.42 4.46 7.61
C PHE A 165 -3.83 5.81 7.18
N ALA A 166 -3.89 6.15 5.89
CA ALA A 166 -3.41 7.42 5.36
C ALA A 166 -4.07 8.63 6.06
N ASN A 167 -5.38 8.55 6.33
CA ASN A 167 -6.10 9.59 7.08
C ASN A 167 -5.58 9.74 8.52
N ARG A 168 -5.30 8.62 9.22
CA ARG A 168 -4.73 8.65 10.57
C ARG A 168 -3.32 9.25 10.58
N VAL A 169 -2.51 8.91 9.58
CA VAL A 169 -1.16 9.47 9.40
C VAL A 169 -1.22 10.98 9.16
N ALA A 170 -2.10 11.44 8.26
CA ALA A 170 -2.29 12.86 8.00
C ALA A 170 -2.70 13.63 9.27
N LEU A 171 -3.64 13.09 10.05
CA LEU A 171 -4.04 13.68 11.32
C LEU A 171 -2.88 13.73 12.33
N ALA A 172 -2.11 12.65 12.45
CA ALA A 172 -0.96 12.60 13.35
C ALA A 172 0.08 13.67 12.98
N LYS A 173 0.40 13.81 11.68
CA LYS A 173 1.33 14.84 11.16
C LYS A 173 0.85 16.25 11.48
N GLN A 174 -0.46 16.51 11.30
CA GLN A 174 -1.07 17.79 11.66
C GLN A 174 -0.97 18.08 13.16
N VAL A 175 -1.19 17.09 14.02
CA VAL A 175 -1.04 17.23 15.47
C VAL A 175 0.40 17.59 15.83
N THR A 176 1.40 16.90 15.27
CA THR A 176 2.82 17.22 15.50
C THR A 176 3.15 18.65 15.05
N ASN A 177 2.68 19.07 13.87
CA ASN A 177 2.87 20.44 13.38
C ASN A 177 2.17 21.47 14.29
N LYS A 178 0.99 21.15 14.84
CA LYS A 178 0.33 22.01 15.84
C LYS A 178 1.14 22.11 17.13
N LEU A 179 1.67 21.00 17.64
CA LEU A 179 2.54 20.99 18.83
C LEU A 179 3.79 21.85 18.61
N ARG A 180 4.38 21.84 17.40
CA ARG A 180 5.52 22.72 17.06
C ARG A 180 5.14 24.20 17.14
N ARG A 181 3.97 24.59 16.64
CA ARG A 181 3.49 25.97 16.76
C ARG A 181 3.27 26.37 18.22
N ILE A 182 2.65 25.51 19.03
CA ILE A 182 2.45 25.74 20.47
C ILE A 182 3.80 25.90 21.17
N LEU A 183 4.73 24.99 20.92
CA LEU A 183 6.07 25.04 21.50
C LEU A 183 6.80 26.33 21.15
N PHE A 184 6.71 26.80 19.90
CA PHE A 184 7.32 28.07 19.53
C PHE A 184 6.77 29.23 20.38
N ALA A 185 5.45 29.32 20.54
CA ALA A 185 4.82 30.34 21.39
C ALA A 185 5.26 30.22 22.87
N SER A 186 5.28 29.01 23.43
CA SER A 186 5.73 28.79 24.81
C SER A 186 7.21 29.15 25.01
N LEU A 187 8.07 28.89 24.02
CA LEU A 187 9.47 29.30 24.07
C LEU A 187 9.61 30.83 24.02
N GLU A 188 8.79 31.54 23.25
CA GLU A 188 8.77 33.02 23.24
C GLU A 188 8.37 33.60 24.60
N GLU A 189 7.39 33.00 25.27
CA GLU A 189 7.00 33.41 26.64
C GLU A 189 8.15 33.20 27.63
N VAL A 190 8.81 32.04 27.59
CA VAL A 190 10.00 31.74 28.43
C VAL A 190 11.14 32.69 28.12
N GLN A 191 11.36 33.02 26.84
CA GLN A 191 12.37 33.96 26.39
C GLN A 191 12.15 35.35 27.02
N ILE A 192 10.92 35.86 26.96
CA ILE A 192 10.53 37.15 27.55
C ILE A 192 10.73 37.11 29.07
N ALA A 193 10.21 36.08 29.74
CA ALA A 193 10.28 35.94 31.18
C ALA A 193 11.71 35.86 31.72
N ARG A 194 12.63 35.25 30.96
CA ARG A 194 14.05 35.10 31.32
C ARG A 194 14.96 36.18 30.73
N GLY A 195 14.41 37.20 30.06
CA GLY A 195 15.18 38.29 29.44
C GLY A 195 16.19 37.81 28.39
N ARG A 196 15.88 36.73 27.66
CA ARG A 196 16.77 36.14 26.66
C ARG A 196 16.69 36.91 25.32
N ASP A 197 17.73 36.80 24.52
CA ASP A 197 17.75 37.38 23.18
C ASP A 197 16.65 36.79 22.27
N ARG A 198 16.17 37.59 21.30
CA ARG A 198 15.13 37.17 20.33
C ARG A 198 15.55 36.00 19.45
N ALA A 199 16.85 35.73 19.32
CA ALA A 199 17.36 34.61 18.56
C ALA A 199 17.32 33.29 19.37
N TRP A 200 17.01 33.31 20.66
CA TRP A 200 17.03 32.14 21.53
C TRP A 200 16.01 31.07 21.11
N CYS A 201 14.76 31.47 20.85
CA CYS A 201 13.73 30.56 20.34
C CYS A 201 14.09 30.02 18.95
N ALA A 202 14.63 30.88 18.09
CA ALA A 202 15.08 30.49 16.75
C ALA A 202 16.20 29.45 16.82
N ARG A 203 17.13 29.55 17.78
CA ARG A 203 18.17 28.54 17.99
C ARG A 203 17.59 27.17 18.39
N PHE A 204 16.43 27.12 19.05
CA PHE A 204 15.80 25.84 19.33
C PHE A 204 15.45 25.08 18.03
N TYR A 205 14.97 25.78 17.01
CA TYR A 205 14.51 25.17 15.75
C TYR A 205 15.55 25.17 14.61
N PHE A 206 16.52 26.10 14.63
CA PHE A 206 17.35 26.41 13.47
C PHE A 206 18.87 26.29 13.70
N THR A 207 19.36 25.92 14.89
CA THR A 207 20.79 25.60 15.04
C THR A 207 21.12 24.24 14.43
N HIS A 208 22.25 24.20 13.72
CA HIS A 208 22.78 23.20 12.77
C HIS A 208 23.01 21.77 13.27
N ASN A 209 22.17 21.22 14.15
CA ASN A 209 22.02 19.76 14.25
C ASN A 209 20.82 19.40 13.39
N ASP A 210 21.05 19.44 12.08
CA ASP A 210 20.04 19.13 11.10
C ASP A 210 19.80 17.62 11.10
N VAL A 211 19.02 17.17 12.08
CA VAL A 211 18.54 15.78 12.16
C VAL A 211 17.78 15.44 10.88
N LEU A 212 17.19 16.42 10.18
CA LEU A 212 16.59 16.20 8.86
C LEU A 212 17.67 15.99 7.78
N ALA A 213 18.78 16.72 7.80
CA ALA A 213 19.92 16.43 6.92
C ALA A 213 20.61 15.08 7.22
N ALA A 214 20.69 14.68 8.50
CA ALA A 214 21.18 13.36 8.89
C ALA A 214 20.20 12.24 8.48
N LEU A 215 18.89 12.51 8.51
CA LEU A 215 17.86 11.57 8.04
C LEU A 215 17.73 11.52 6.51
N ASP A 216 18.03 12.60 5.80
CA ASP A 216 18.19 12.62 4.33
C ASP A 216 19.44 11.81 3.92
N GLN A 217 20.53 11.91 4.69
CA GLN A 217 21.74 11.09 4.47
C GLN A 217 21.51 9.60 4.76
N ASP A 218 20.75 9.25 5.80
CA ASP A 218 20.36 7.86 6.08
C ASP A 218 19.20 7.34 5.20
N GLY A 219 18.57 8.22 4.41
CA GLY A 219 17.38 7.95 3.59
C GLY A 219 17.63 7.85 2.08
N VAL A 220 18.85 8.12 1.60
CA VAL A 220 19.20 8.09 0.17
C VAL A 220 20.57 7.44 -0.04
N GLU A 221 20.64 6.12 0.15
CA GLU A 221 21.45 5.24 -0.67
C GLU A 221 20.59 4.04 -1.05
N ALA A 222 19.64 4.27 -1.96
CA ALA A 222 19.35 3.25 -2.97
C ALA A 222 20.51 3.30 -3.97
N GLU A 223 21.70 2.86 -3.56
CA GLU A 223 22.77 2.60 -4.50
C GLU A 223 22.39 1.35 -5.28
N HIS A 224 22.12 1.58 -6.56
CA HIS A 224 22.28 0.63 -7.62
C HIS A 224 23.52 -0.23 -7.38
N GLU A 225 23.32 -1.51 -7.04
CA GLU A 225 24.32 -2.53 -7.35
C GLU A 225 24.46 -2.55 -8.88
N GLU A 226 25.47 -1.84 -9.38
CA GLU A 226 26.07 -2.18 -10.67
C GLU A 226 26.54 -3.63 -10.57
N ILE A 227 25.80 -4.52 -11.23
CA ILE A 227 26.25 -5.87 -11.51
C ILE A 227 27.49 -5.73 -12.41
N GLU A 228 28.68 -5.91 -11.83
CA GLU A 228 29.89 -6.17 -12.61
C GLU A 228 29.64 -7.45 -13.43
N LEU A 229 29.52 -7.27 -14.75
CA LEU A 229 29.69 -8.34 -15.71
C LEU A 229 31.13 -8.85 -15.60
N ILE A 230 31.29 -9.98 -14.92
CA ILE A 230 32.52 -10.78 -15.02
C ILE A 230 32.53 -11.39 -16.42
N GLU A 231 33.32 -10.80 -17.32
CA GLU A 231 33.80 -11.47 -18.52
C GLU A 231 34.78 -12.58 -18.09
N THR A 232 34.34 -13.83 -18.23
CA THR A 232 35.24 -14.99 -18.45
C THR A 232 34.59 -15.96 -19.42
#